data_AF-A0A0S7CVA7-F1
#
_entry.id   AF-A0A0S7CVA7-F1
#
_cell.length_a   1.000
_cell.length_b   1.000
_cell.length_c   1.000
_cell.angle_alpha   90.00
_cell.angle_beta   90.00
_cell.angle_gamma   90.00
#
_symmetry.space_group_name_H-M   'P 1'
#
loop_
_entity.id
_entity.type
_entity.pdbx_description
1 polymer ?
#
loop_
_entity_poly.entity_id
_entity_poly.type
_entity_poly.pdbx_seq_one_letter_code
_entity_poly.pdbx_strand_id
1 'polypeptide(L)'
;MTISVAVSGASGYAGGEVLRLLAGHPDVTIGAITAHSNAGSRLGELQPHLHGLASRILEDTSVENLAGHDVVFLALPHGASAEIAAQLPEGTLVIDAGADHRLEDPAAWEKFYGSAHAGTWPYGLPELPGQRDALKGAKRIAVPGCYPTSALLALTPGFAYKLLQPDDVVIVSASGTSGAGKAAKVNLIGSEVMVHESLWRGRRTPPHPRDRTRTFQRGR
;
A
#
# COMPACT_ATOMS: atom_id res chain seq x y z
N MET A 1 -9.03 -16.34 20.54
CA MET A 1 -9.83 -16.36 19.29
C MET A 1 -8.88 -15.96 18.19
N THR A 2 -8.79 -16.72 17.11
CA THR A 2 -7.95 -16.39 15.95
C THR A 2 -8.72 -15.48 15.00
N ILE A 3 -8.04 -14.47 14.45
CA ILE A 3 -8.58 -13.53 13.47
C ILE A 3 -8.35 -14.13 12.08
N SER A 4 -9.41 -14.29 11.30
CA SER A 4 -9.34 -14.75 9.92
C SER A 4 -8.97 -13.61 8.97
N VAL A 5 -7.97 -13.82 8.11
CA VAL A 5 -7.46 -12.78 7.22
C VAL A 5 -7.42 -13.27 5.78
N ALA A 6 -8.13 -12.58 4.89
CA ALA A 6 -7.98 -12.75 3.44
C ALA A 6 -6.97 -11.74 2.87
N VAL A 7 -6.21 -12.17 1.86
CA VAL A 7 -5.20 -11.31 1.20
C VAL A 7 -5.43 -11.31 -0.30
N SER A 8 -5.85 -10.16 -0.82
CA SER A 8 -5.95 -9.90 -2.25
C SER A 8 -4.64 -9.33 -2.81
N GLY A 9 -4.25 -9.78 -4.00
CA GLY A 9 -2.95 -9.41 -4.60
C GLY A 9 -1.78 -10.24 -4.05
N ALA A 10 -2.04 -11.45 -3.57
CA ALA A 10 -1.07 -12.34 -2.93
C ALA A 10 0.14 -12.71 -3.82
N SER A 11 -0.02 -12.68 -5.15
CA SER A 11 1.07 -12.95 -6.10
C SER A 11 2.08 -11.80 -6.23
N GLY A 12 1.73 -10.58 -5.80
CA GLY A 12 2.58 -9.38 -5.83
C GLY A 12 3.57 -9.31 -4.67
N TYR A 13 4.49 -8.33 -4.69
CA TYR A 13 5.46 -8.16 -3.60
C TYR A 13 4.80 -7.75 -2.27
N ALA A 14 3.88 -6.77 -2.29
CA ALA A 14 3.18 -6.34 -1.09
C ALA A 14 2.33 -7.48 -0.48
N GLY A 15 1.54 -8.18 -1.30
CA GLY A 15 0.74 -9.31 -0.83
C GLY A 15 1.58 -10.47 -0.30
N GLY A 16 2.70 -10.80 -0.97
CA GLY A 16 3.64 -11.81 -0.49
C GLY A 16 4.26 -11.45 0.87
N GLU A 17 4.64 -10.18 1.06
CA GLU A 17 5.21 -9.72 2.33
C GLU A 17 4.16 -9.69 3.45
N VAL A 18 2.92 -9.30 3.15
CA VAL A 18 1.80 -9.43 4.10
C VAL A 18 1.62 -10.88 4.52
N LEU A 19 1.59 -11.83 3.57
CA LEU A 19 1.49 -13.25 3.89
C LEU A 19 2.66 -13.75 4.73
N ARG A 20 3.89 -13.29 4.46
CA ARG A 20 5.07 -13.62 5.26
C ARG A 20 4.92 -13.19 6.71
N LEU A 21 4.43 -11.97 6.94
CA LEU A 21 4.21 -11.42 8.29
C LEU A 21 3.06 -12.14 9.00
N LEU A 22 1.93 -12.36 8.32
CA LEU A 22 0.76 -13.03 8.89
C LEU A 22 1.04 -14.50 9.21
N ALA A 23 1.85 -15.20 8.43
CA ALA A 23 2.20 -16.60 8.67
C ALA A 23 2.97 -16.81 9.99
N GLY A 24 3.63 -15.77 10.51
CA GLY A 24 4.30 -15.79 11.81
C GLY A 24 3.48 -15.19 12.95
N HIS A 25 2.25 -14.73 12.72
CA HIS A 25 1.46 -14.03 13.72
C HIS A 25 0.63 -15.04 14.55
N PRO A 26 0.75 -15.07 15.89
CA PRO A 26 0.19 -16.14 16.74
C PRO A 26 -1.35 -16.19 16.74
N ASP A 27 -2.00 -15.03 16.56
CA ASP A 27 -3.46 -14.92 16.64
C ASP A 27 -4.16 -14.82 15.28
N VAL A 28 -3.46 -15.14 14.18
CA VAL A 28 -4.02 -15.00 12.83
C VAL A 28 -4.13 -16.36 12.15
N THR A 29 -5.21 -16.54 11.40
CA THR A 29 -5.37 -17.63 10.43
C THR A 29 -5.55 -17.04 9.05
N ILE A 30 -4.68 -17.43 8.12
CA ILE A 30 -4.75 -17.00 6.72
C ILE A 30 -5.87 -17.76 6.02
N GLY A 31 -6.89 -17.02 5.58
CA GLY A 31 -8.03 -17.50 4.80
C GLY A 31 -7.74 -17.43 3.31
N ALA A 32 -8.70 -16.90 2.54
CA ALA A 32 -8.59 -16.78 1.09
C ALA A 32 -7.36 -15.95 0.68
N ILE A 33 -6.65 -16.43 -0.34
CA ILE A 33 -5.58 -15.68 -0.99
C ILE A 33 -5.93 -15.53 -2.45
N THR A 34 -6.00 -14.29 -2.94
CA THR A 34 -6.50 -14.03 -4.29
C THR A 34 -5.47 -13.32 -5.16
N ALA A 35 -5.57 -13.55 -6.45
CA ALA A 35 -4.86 -12.80 -7.48
C ALA A 35 -5.79 -12.60 -8.69
N HIS A 36 -5.52 -11.59 -9.51
CA HIS A 36 -6.29 -11.38 -10.74
C HIS A 36 -5.74 -12.25 -11.88
N SER A 37 -4.52 -11.97 -12.34
CA SER A 37 -3.90 -12.66 -13.48
C SER A 37 -3.38 -14.08 -13.20
N ASN A 38 -3.35 -14.51 -11.93
CA ASN A 38 -2.72 -15.77 -11.51
C ASN A 38 -3.66 -16.67 -10.71
N ALA A 39 -4.98 -16.43 -10.79
CA ALA A 39 -5.96 -17.33 -10.20
C ALA A 39 -5.78 -18.75 -10.77
N GLY A 40 -5.89 -19.75 -9.90
CA GLY A 40 -5.63 -21.17 -10.18
C GLY A 40 -4.17 -21.62 -10.02
N SER A 41 -3.20 -20.70 -9.98
CA SER A 41 -1.79 -21.05 -9.75
C SER A 41 -1.51 -21.37 -8.28
N ARG A 42 -0.50 -22.22 -8.03
CA ARG A 42 0.00 -22.46 -6.67
C ARG A 42 0.82 -21.27 -6.19
N LEU A 43 0.59 -20.83 -4.95
CA LEU A 43 1.33 -19.71 -4.36
C LEU A 43 2.85 -19.96 -4.37
N GLY A 44 3.28 -21.21 -4.12
CA GLY A 44 4.71 -21.56 -4.08
C GLY A 44 5.47 -21.32 -5.39
N GLU A 45 4.77 -21.32 -6.54
CA GLU A 45 5.37 -21.00 -7.84
C GLU A 45 5.69 -19.50 -7.97
N LEU A 46 4.93 -18.65 -7.28
CA LEU A 46 5.04 -17.20 -7.36
C LEU A 46 5.79 -16.60 -6.16
N GLN A 47 5.71 -17.24 -5.00
CA GLN A 47 6.31 -16.82 -3.73
C GLN A 47 7.07 -18.00 -3.09
N PRO A 48 8.19 -18.44 -3.67
CA PRO A 48 8.88 -19.68 -3.25
C PRO A 48 9.43 -19.64 -1.82
N HIS A 49 9.57 -18.45 -1.23
CA HIS A 49 10.00 -18.26 0.16
C HIS A 49 8.89 -18.56 1.19
N LEU A 50 7.62 -18.65 0.77
CA LEU A 50 6.47 -18.94 1.64
C LEU A 50 6.17 -20.43 1.72
N HIS A 51 7.13 -21.23 2.19
CA HIS A 51 7.03 -22.70 2.20
C HIS A 51 5.75 -23.24 2.86
N GLY A 52 5.34 -22.67 3.99
CA GLY A 52 4.13 -23.09 4.72
C GLY A 52 2.82 -22.84 3.97
N LEU A 53 2.83 -21.98 2.95
CA LEU A 53 1.67 -21.63 2.13
C LEU A 53 1.83 -22.11 0.68
N ALA A 54 2.91 -22.84 0.35
CA ALA A 54 3.28 -23.16 -1.02
C ALA A 54 2.24 -24.03 -1.77
N SER A 55 1.44 -24.81 -1.03
CA SER A 55 0.35 -25.62 -1.59
C SER A 55 -0.96 -24.86 -1.78
N ARG A 56 -1.10 -23.64 -1.25
CA ARG A 56 -2.31 -22.83 -1.39
C ARG A 56 -2.51 -22.44 -2.85
N ILE A 57 -3.74 -22.54 -3.32
CA ILE A 57 -4.15 -22.12 -4.67
C ILE A 57 -4.66 -20.69 -4.58
N LEU A 58 -4.24 -19.85 -5.51
CA LEU A 58 -4.76 -18.50 -5.64
C LEU A 58 -6.18 -18.55 -6.18
N GLU A 59 -7.12 -17.95 -5.48
CA GLU A 59 -8.48 -17.77 -5.94
C GLU A 59 -8.60 -16.50 -6.79
N ASP A 60 -9.71 -16.37 -7.52
CA ASP A 60 -10.01 -15.12 -8.22
C ASP A 60 -10.30 -13.99 -7.22
N THR A 61 -9.95 -12.77 -7.61
CA THR A 61 -10.19 -11.60 -6.76
C THR A 61 -11.63 -11.13 -6.90
N SER A 62 -12.50 -11.65 -6.03
CA SER A 62 -13.92 -11.33 -5.99
C SER A 62 -14.38 -11.01 -4.56
N VAL A 63 -15.49 -10.29 -4.44
CA VAL A 63 -16.12 -10.02 -3.14
C VAL A 63 -16.55 -11.32 -2.46
N GLU A 64 -17.02 -12.31 -3.25
CA GLU A 64 -17.43 -13.62 -2.75
C GLU A 64 -16.30 -14.35 -2.01
N ASN A 65 -15.09 -14.36 -2.59
CA ASN A 65 -13.93 -15.03 -1.99
C ASN A 65 -13.35 -14.25 -0.80
N LEU A 66 -13.51 -12.92 -0.80
CA LEU A 66 -12.96 -12.05 0.25
C LEU A 66 -13.92 -11.89 1.45
N ALA A 67 -15.23 -11.91 1.21
CA ALA A 67 -16.23 -11.79 2.26
C ALA A 67 -16.18 -12.97 3.24
N GLY A 68 -16.71 -12.78 4.44
CA GLY A 68 -16.70 -13.80 5.50
C GLY A 68 -15.41 -13.87 6.33
N HIS A 69 -14.41 -13.05 5.99
CA HIS A 69 -13.20 -12.90 6.79
C HIS A 69 -13.30 -11.68 7.72
N ASP A 70 -12.65 -11.77 8.88
CA ASP A 70 -12.60 -10.67 9.86
C ASP A 70 -11.80 -9.48 9.31
N VAL A 71 -10.73 -9.78 8.56
CA VAL A 71 -9.84 -8.79 7.94
C VAL A 71 -9.64 -9.12 6.47
N VAL A 72 -9.63 -8.10 5.63
CA VAL A 72 -9.26 -8.19 4.21
C VAL A 72 -8.13 -7.21 3.91
N PHE A 73 -6.99 -7.72 3.47
CA PHE A 73 -5.90 -6.91 2.92
C PHE A 73 -6.05 -6.77 1.41
N LEU A 74 -6.06 -5.54 0.92
CA LEU A 74 -6.09 -5.24 -0.52
C LEU A 74 -4.70 -4.78 -0.97
N ALA A 75 -3.89 -5.69 -1.50
CA ALA A 75 -2.58 -5.39 -2.09
C ALA A 75 -2.69 -5.20 -3.61
N LEU A 76 -3.60 -4.31 -4.02
CA LEU A 76 -3.99 -4.10 -5.41
C LEU A 76 -3.36 -2.83 -6.00
N PRO A 77 -3.22 -2.74 -7.34
CA PRO A 77 -2.89 -1.49 -8.01
C PRO A 77 -3.91 -0.38 -7.68
N HIS A 78 -3.48 0.88 -7.79
CA HIS A 78 -4.36 2.02 -7.57
C HIS A 78 -5.58 2.00 -8.50
N GLY A 79 -6.75 2.35 -7.97
CA GLY A 79 -8.05 2.38 -8.66
C GLY A 79 -8.83 1.06 -8.60
N ALA A 80 -8.20 -0.06 -8.22
CA ALA A 80 -8.87 -1.35 -8.14
C ALA A 80 -9.43 -1.67 -6.75
N SER A 81 -8.92 -1.02 -5.70
CA SER A 81 -9.28 -1.34 -4.31
C SER A 81 -10.59 -0.70 -3.89
N ALA A 82 -10.91 0.50 -4.38
CA ALA A 82 -12.14 1.23 -4.03
C ALA A 82 -13.42 0.44 -4.35
N GLU A 83 -13.51 -0.14 -5.54
CA GLU A 83 -14.70 -0.87 -6.00
C GLU A 83 -14.94 -2.14 -5.17
N ILE A 84 -13.87 -2.89 -4.88
CA ILE A 84 -13.94 -4.10 -4.06
C ILE A 84 -14.28 -3.73 -2.61
N ALA A 85 -13.61 -2.73 -2.06
CA ALA A 85 -13.80 -2.29 -0.69
C ALA A 85 -15.24 -1.81 -0.40
N ALA A 86 -15.87 -1.15 -1.37
CA ALA A 86 -17.25 -0.65 -1.25
C ALA A 86 -18.29 -1.77 -1.12
N GLN A 87 -17.96 -2.98 -1.59
CA GLN A 87 -18.85 -4.14 -1.57
C GLN A 87 -18.59 -5.07 -0.38
N LEU A 88 -17.50 -4.86 0.38
CA LEU A 88 -17.21 -5.65 1.57
C LEU A 88 -18.07 -5.20 2.76
N PRO A 89 -18.52 -6.14 3.62
CA PRO A 89 -19.33 -5.82 4.79
C PRO A 89 -18.71 -4.74 5.69
N GLU A 90 -19.54 -3.90 6.32
CA GLU A 90 -19.06 -2.86 7.24
C GLU A 90 -18.30 -3.44 8.45
N GLY A 91 -18.68 -4.65 8.89
CA GLY A 91 -18.05 -5.33 10.03
C GLY A 91 -16.61 -5.81 9.77
N THR A 92 -16.27 -6.06 8.51
CA THR A 92 -14.94 -6.50 8.07
C THR A 92 -13.94 -5.35 8.22
N LEU A 93 -12.77 -5.62 8.77
CA LEU A 93 -11.65 -4.67 8.75
C LEU A 93 -10.97 -4.73 7.38
N VAL A 94 -11.05 -3.65 6.59
CA VAL A 94 -10.36 -3.55 5.31
C VAL A 94 -9.08 -2.73 5.46
N ILE A 95 -7.97 -3.31 5.04
CA ILE A 95 -6.64 -2.67 5.04
C ILE A 95 -6.18 -2.54 3.59
N ASP A 96 -6.21 -1.33 3.05
CA ASP A 96 -5.90 -1.04 1.67
C ASP A 96 -4.43 -0.59 1.52
N ALA A 97 -3.62 -1.40 0.83
CA ALA A 97 -2.24 -1.08 0.50
C ALA A 97 -2.10 -0.22 -0.78
N GLY A 98 -3.20 -0.06 -1.52
CA GLY A 98 -3.37 0.87 -2.62
C GLY A 98 -3.38 2.33 -2.18
N ALA A 99 -3.66 3.23 -3.13
CA ALA A 99 -3.65 4.67 -2.88
C ALA A 99 -5.05 5.25 -2.66
N ASP A 100 -6.10 4.47 -2.91
CA ASP A 100 -7.44 4.96 -3.25
C ASP A 100 -8.09 5.76 -2.13
N HIS A 101 -7.73 5.44 -0.89
CA HIS A 101 -8.30 6.07 0.31
C HIS A 101 -7.30 6.91 1.10
N ARG A 102 -6.12 7.22 0.51
CA ARG A 102 -5.04 7.94 1.21
C ARG A 102 -5.25 9.44 1.31
N LEU A 103 -5.82 10.04 0.29
CA LEU A 103 -5.86 11.50 0.16
C LEU A 103 -7.13 12.07 0.76
N GLU A 104 -6.99 13.14 1.53
CA GLU A 104 -8.10 13.90 2.11
C GLU A 104 -8.75 14.87 1.10
N ASP A 105 -7.97 15.38 0.14
CA ASP A 105 -8.44 16.36 -0.85
C ASP A 105 -8.84 15.69 -2.18
N PRO A 106 -10.13 15.74 -2.57
CA PRO A 106 -10.60 15.19 -3.84
C PRO A 106 -9.96 15.84 -5.07
N ALA A 107 -9.67 17.14 -5.02
CA ALA A 107 -9.07 17.85 -6.16
C ALA A 107 -7.61 17.44 -6.38
N ALA A 108 -6.88 17.21 -5.28
CA ALA A 108 -5.57 16.57 -5.32
C ALA A 108 -5.65 15.16 -5.92
N TRP A 109 -6.61 14.34 -5.51
CA TRP A 109 -6.80 13.00 -6.07
C TRP A 109 -7.03 13.05 -7.58
N GLU A 110 -8.01 13.81 -8.06
CA GLU A 110 -8.33 13.92 -9.48
C GLU A 110 -7.13 14.38 -10.30
N LYS A 111 -6.37 15.36 -9.78
CA LYS A 111 -5.15 15.86 -10.42
C LYS A 111 -4.06 14.81 -10.59
N PHE A 112 -3.87 13.91 -9.63
CA PHE A 112 -2.76 12.95 -9.66
C PHE A 112 -3.13 11.56 -10.17
N TYR A 113 -4.39 11.16 -10.02
CA TYR A 113 -4.90 9.83 -10.32
C TYR A 113 -5.95 9.82 -11.45
N GLY A 114 -6.50 10.97 -11.84
CA GLY A 114 -7.37 11.09 -13.03
C GLY A 114 -8.69 10.33 -12.95
N SER A 115 -9.20 10.10 -11.74
CA SER A 115 -10.47 9.40 -11.48
C SER A 115 -11.22 10.09 -10.34
N ALA A 116 -12.48 9.70 -10.13
CA ALA A 116 -13.27 10.19 -9.00
C ALA A 116 -12.65 9.75 -7.66
N HIS A 117 -12.69 10.64 -6.67
CA HIS A 117 -12.16 10.36 -5.33
C HIS A 117 -13.08 9.39 -4.58
N ALA A 118 -12.53 8.28 -4.09
CA ALA A 118 -13.27 7.24 -3.38
C ALA A 118 -13.55 7.57 -1.90
N GLY A 119 -13.10 8.73 -1.42
CA GLY A 119 -13.10 9.11 -0.02
C GLY A 119 -11.76 8.84 0.66
N THR A 120 -11.75 8.96 1.99
CA THR A 120 -10.52 8.91 2.79
C THR A 120 -10.74 8.04 4.02
N TRP A 121 -9.74 7.22 4.34
CA TRP A 121 -9.75 6.39 5.54
C TRP A 121 -8.63 6.81 6.51
N PRO A 122 -8.72 6.42 7.80
CA PRO A 122 -7.61 6.55 8.74
C PRO A 122 -6.28 6.09 8.13
N TYR A 123 -5.26 6.94 8.23
CA TYR A 123 -3.97 6.72 7.60
C TYR A 123 -3.12 5.81 8.48
N GLY A 124 -2.68 4.68 7.94
CA GLY A 124 -1.99 3.60 8.66
C GLY A 124 -0.55 3.90 9.03
N LEU A 125 -0.26 5.08 9.59
CA LEU A 125 1.04 5.46 10.15
C LEU A 125 0.89 5.83 11.64
N PRO A 126 0.88 4.84 12.55
CA PRO A 126 0.52 5.03 13.96
C PRO A 126 1.40 6.03 14.73
N GLU A 127 2.62 6.30 14.25
CA GLU A 127 3.56 7.24 14.86
C GLU A 127 3.18 8.70 14.62
N LEU A 128 2.36 8.99 13.61
CA LEU A 128 1.91 10.35 13.36
C LEU A 128 0.95 10.84 14.45
N PRO A 129 1.00 12.14 14.81
CA PRO A 129 0.12 12.72 15.81
C PRO A 129 -1.36 12.43 15.53
N GLY A 130 -2.04 11.79 16.48
CA GLY A 130 -3.47 11.45 16.40
C GLY A 130 -3.81 10.18 15.62
N GLN A 131 -2.91 9.65 14.77
CA GLN A 131 -3.23 8.48 13.94
C GLN A 131 -3.38 7.20 14.76
N ARG A 132 -2.55 7.00 15.80
CA ARG A 132 -2.72 5.84 16.70
C ARG A 132 -4.13 5.74 17.28
N ASP A 133 -4.72 6.87 17.67
CA ASP A 133 -6.07 6.88 18.24
C ASP A 133 -7.14 6.73 17.15
N ALA A 134 -6.94 7.34 15.98
CA ALA A 134 -7.83 7.15 14.82
C ALA A 134 -7.88 5.69 14.33
N LEU A 135 -6.80 4.93 14.50
CA LEU A 135 -6.70 3.53 14.10
C LEU A 135 -7.33 2.56 15.12
N LYS A 136 -7.52 2.97 16.38
CA LYS A 136 -8.15 2.12 17.39
C LYS A 136 -9.63 1.91 17.03
N GLY A 137 -10.00 0.66 16.77
CA GLY A 137 -11.37 0.29 16.41
C GLY A 137 -11.78 0.66 14.98
N ALA A 138 -10.86 1.21 14.17
CA ALA A 138 -11.12 1.47 12.76
C ALA A 138 -11.46 0.17 12.02
N LYS A 139 -12.41 0.25 11.09
CA LYS A 139 -12.78 -0.86 10.18
C LYS A 139 -12.25 -0.65 8.76
N ARG A 140 -11.59 0.47 8.52
CA ARG A 140 -11.07 0.90 7.23
C ARG A 140 -9.74 1.59 7.48
N ILE A 141 -8.67 1.14 6.81
CA ILE A 141 -7.31 1.66 7.00
C ILE A 141 -6.65 1.84 5.64
N ALA A 142 -6.14 3.03 5.36
CA ALA A 142 -5.32 3.30 4.17
C ALA A 142 -3.84 3.17 4.56
N VAL A 143 -3.15 2.14 4.08
CA VAL A 143 -1.72 1.97 4.35
C VAL A 143 -0.94 3.07 3.62
N PRO A 144 0.02 3.74 4.26
CA PRO A 144 0.85 4.76 3.63
C PRO A 144 1.66 4.26 2.44
N GLY A 145 2.05 5.19 1.56
CA GLY A 145 3.06 4.88 0.54
C GLY A 145 4.46 4.77 1.16
N CYS A 146 5.34 3.95 0.58
CA CYS A 146 6.69 3.73 1.12
C CYS A 146 7.54 5.01 1.26
N TYR A 147 7.52 5.90 0.25
CA TYR A 147 8.23 7.19 0.32
C TYR A 147 7.60 8.17 1.32
N PRO A 148 6.26 8.37 1.34
CA PRO A 148 5.62 9.12 2.42
C PRO A 148 5.99 8.59 3.81
N THR A 149 6.06 7.28 4.03
CA THR A 149 6.44 6.72 5.33
C THR A 149 7.82 7.20 5.78
N SER A 150 8.84 7.06 4.93
CA SER A 150 10.21 7.47 5.30
C SER A 150 10.32 8.99 5.51
N ALA A 151 9.72 9.78 4.62
CA ALA A 151 9.74 11.23 4.70
C ALA A 151 8.99 11.77 5.93
N LEU A 152 7.77 11.28 6.17
CA LEU A 152 6.94 11.76 7.28
C LEU A 152 7.55 11.40 8.62
N LEU A 153 8.07 10.17 8.79
CA LEU A 153 8.74 9.79 10.04
C LEU A 153 9.99 10.64 10.32
N ALA A 154 10.76 10.98 9.29
CA ALA A 154 11.94 11.82 9.43
C ALA A 154 11.62 13.28 9.77
N LEU A 155 10.56 13.84 9.17
CA LEU A 155 10.28 15.27 9.22
C LEU A 155 9.28 15.68 10.32
N THR A 156 8.36 14.79 10.70
CA THR A 156 7.26 15.11 11.63
C THR A 156 7.76 15.70 12.96
N PRO A 157 8.79 15.17 13.62
CA PRO A 157 9.30 15.78 14.86
C PRO A 157 9.80 17.20 14.64
N GLY A 158 10.53 17.45 13.55
CA GLY A 158 11.07 18.77 13.22
C GLY A 158 9.99 19.82 13.02
N PHE A 159 8.88 19.47 12.36
CA PHE A 159 7.73 20.36 12.22
C PHE A 159 6.96 20.55 13.53
N ALA A 160 6.75 19.48 14.30
CA ALA A 160 6.03 19.54 15.57
C ALA A 160 6.71 20.49 16.58
N TYR A 161 8.04 20.48 16.62
CA TYR A 161 8.84 21.37 17.45
C TYR A 161 9.23 22.69 16.77
N LYS A 162 8.69 22.98 15.58
CA LYS A 162 8.95 24.22 14.81
C LYS A 162 10.45 24.46 14.51
N LEU A 163 11.21 23.38 14.34
CA LEU A 163 12.64 23.41 14.02
C LEU A 163 12.92 23.49 12.51
N LEU A 164 11.91 23.18 11.68
CA LEU A 164 11.99 23.19 10.23
C LEU A 164 11.05 24.26 9.65
N GLN A 165 11.48 24.87 8.55
CA GLN A 165 10.60 25.74 7.75
C GLN A 165 9.63 24.86 6.94
N PRO A 166 8.31 25.13 6.99
CA PRO A 166 7.30 24.29 6.34
C PRO A 166 7.26 24.47 4.81
N ASP A 167 7.87 25.53 4.30
CA ASP A 167 7.90 25.85 2.88
C ASP A 167 9.17 25.29 2.22
N ASP A 168 9.05 24.81 0.98
CA ASP A 168 10.16 24.37 0.11
C ASP A 168 10.99 23.18 0.64
N VAL A 169 10.32 22.20 1.25
CA VAL A 169 10.98 20.97 1.71
C VAL A 169 11.39 20.11 0.51
N VAL A 170 12.69 19.82 0.42
CA VAL A 170 13.26 18.95 -0.61
C VAL A 170 13.52 17.56 -0.04
N ILE A 171 12.91 16.54 -0.65
CA ILE A 171 13.08 15.13 -0.27
C ILE A 171 13.74 14.41 -1.44
N VAL A 172 14.87 13.77 -1.17
CA VAL A 172 15.53 12.83 -2.09
C VAL A 172 15.54 11.47 -1.42
N SER A 173 14.91 10.49 -2.04
CA SER A 173 14.82 9.13 -1.51
C SER A 173 15.33 8.13 -2.55
N ALA A 174 16.33 7.34 -2.16
CA ALA A 174 16.69 6.14 -2.88
C ALA A 174 15.71 5.00 -2.54
N SER A 175 15.49 4.08 -3.48
CA SER A 175 14.66 2.89 -3.26
C SER A 175 15.21 1.73 -4.08
N GLY A 176 15.09 0.52 -3.54
CA GLY A 176 15.23 -0.70 -4.33
C GLY A 176 14.11 -0.85 -5.36
N THR A 177 14.32 -1.73 -6.34
CA THR A 177 13.40 -1.95 -7.47
C THR A 177 12.09 -2.63 -7.09
N SER A 178 12.02 -3.32 -5.95
CA SER A 178 10.79 -3.96 -5.45
C SER A 178 9.65 -2.96 -5.22
N GLY A 179 9.97 -1.71 -4.90
CA GLY A 179 8.99 -0.62 -4.77
C GLY A 179 8.24 -0.28 -6.07
N ALA A 180 8.80 -0.67 -7.23
CA ALA A 180 8.13 -0.50 -8.53
C ALA A 180 7.10 -1.60 -8.83
N GLY A 181 6.95 -2.60 -7.94
CA GLY A 181 6.06 -3.73 -8.10
C GLY A 181 6.67 -4.88 -8.91
N LYS A 182 5.88 -5.94 -9.10
CA LYS A 182 6.33 -7.22 -9.68
C LYS A 182 6.05 -7.36 -11.19
N ALA A 183 5.38 -6.38 -11.80
CA ALA A 183 5.10 -6.40 -13.22
C ALA A 183 6.40 -6.25 -14.03
N ALA A 184 6.67 -7.21 -14.92
CA ALA A 184 7.84 -7.18 -15.78
C ALA A 184 7.75 -6.02 -16.78
N LYS A 185 8.75 -5.13 -16.76
CA LYS A 185 8.89 -3.99 -17.67
C LYS A 185 10.36 -3.88 -18.04
N VAL A 186 10.65 -3.45 -19.27
CA VAL A 186 12.03 -3.34 -19.78
C VAL A 186 12.92 -2.56 -18.81
N ASN A 187 12.45 -1.41 -18.34
CA ASN A 187 13.17 -0.55 -17.40
C ASN A 187 13.34 -1.12 -15.96
N LEU A 188 12.84 -2.33 -15.68
CA LEU A 188 12.95 -3.03 -14.40
C LEU A 188 13.66 -4.39 -14.53
N ILE A 189 14.13 -4.76 -15.72
CA ILE A 189 14.88 -6.00 -15.94
C ILE A 189 16.24 -5.88 -15.25
N GLY A 190 16.74 -6.98 -14.67
CA GLY A 190 18.01 -7.03 -13.93
C GLY A 190 19.20 -6.39 -14.66
N SER A 191 19.35 -6.63 -15.96
CA SER A 191 20.41 -6.04 -16.79
C SER A 191 20.36 -4.52 -16.86
N GLU A 192 19.18 -3.92 -16.79
CA GLU A 192 19.00 -2.46 -16.82
C GLU A 192 19.23 -1.82 -15.45
N VAL A 193 19.05 -2.55 -14.34
CA VAL A 193 19.00 -1.96 -12.99
C VAL A 193 20.18 -2.31 -12.08
N MET A 194 20.89 -3.43 -12.31
CA MET A 194 21.88 -3.95 -11.34
C MET A 194 23.13 -3.06 -11.16
N VAL A 195 23.45 -2.21 -12.13
CA VAL A 195 24.65 -1.33 -12.10
C VAL A 195 24.29 0.11 -12.47
N HIS A 196 23.00 0.45 -12.43
CA HIS A 196 22.51 1.74 -12.92
C HIS A 196 21.60 2.41 -11.90
N GLU A 197 21.94 3.65 -11.54
CA GLU A 197 21.06 4.52 -10.79
C GLU A 197 20.31 5.43 -11.75
N SER A 198 18.98 5.44 -11.66
CA SER A 198 18.16 6.35 -12.48
C SER A 198 17.36 7.28 -11.58
N LEU A 199 17.34 8.56 -11.95
CA LEU A 199 16.40 9.50 -11.37
C LEU A 199 15.03 9.25 -12.00
N TRP A 200 14.16 8.56 -11.26
CA TRP A 200 12.78 8.38 -11.67
C TRP A 200 11.89 9.44 -11.03
N ARG A 201 11.11 10.15 -11.86
CA ARG A 201 10.16 11.13 -11.36
C ARG A 201 8.91 10.40 -10.88
N GLY A 202 8.80 10.20 -9.56
CA GLY A 202 7.50 9.96 -8.95
C GLY A 202 6.54 11.05 -9.40
N ARG A 203 5.32 10.68 -9.83
CA ARG A 203 4.26 11.68 -10.02
C ARG A 203 4.21 12.50 -8.73
N ARG A 204 4.20 13.83 -8.87
CA ARG A 204 4.07 14.80 -7.78
C ARG A 204 3.10 14.22 -6.74
N THR A 205 3.57 13.93 -5.52
CA THR A 205 2.66 13.59 -4.44
C THR A 205 1.79 14.81 -4.15
N PRO A 206 0.49 14.64 -3.94
CA PRO A 206 -0.32 15.74 -3.49
C PRO A 206 0.18 16.26 -2.15
N PRO A 207 0.13 17.58 -1.96
CA PRO A 207 0.34 18.15 -0.65
C PRO A 207 -0.69 17.55 0.32
N HIS A 208 -0.24 17.01 1.46
CA HIS A 208 -1.15 16.87 2.61
C HIS A 208 -1.70 18.28 2.91
N PRO A 209 -2.93 18.48 3.40
CA PRO A 209 -3.42 19.81 3.78
C PRO A 209 -2.51 20.60 4.76
N ARG A 210 -1.47 19.98 5.34
CA ARG A 210 -0.43 20.62 6.16
C ARG A 210 0.94 20.74 5.50
N ASP A 211 1.11 20.31 4.25
CA ASP A 211 2.40 20.22 3.58
C ASP A 211 2.35 20.91 2.21
N ARG A 212 2.74 22.18 2.12
CA ARG A 212 2.78 22.95 0.85
C ARG A 212 4.08 22.67 0.08
N THR A 213 4.36 21.41 -0.24
CA THR A 213 5.59 21.05 -0.96
C THR A 213 5.46 21.26 -2.47
N ARG A 214 6.36 22.07 -3.04
CA ARG A 214 6.57 22.18 -4.50
C ARG A 214 7.79 21.35 -4.88
N THR A 215 7.60 20.24 -5.59
CA THR A 215 8.72 19.55 -6.26
C THR A 215 9.08 20.26 -7.56
N PHE A 216 10.23 20.93 -7.56
CA PHE A 216 10.97 21.41 -8.75
C PHE A 216 12.43 21.01 -8.65
N GLN A 217 13.01 20.49 -9.74
CA GLN A 217 14.42 20.70 -10.01
C GLN A 217 14.67 20.80 -11.52
N ARG A 218 15.51 21.78 -11.86
CA ARG A 218 15.94 22.22 -13.18
C ARG A 218 16.81 21.16 -13.86
N GLY A 219 16.54 20.91 -15.14
CA GLY A 219 17.52 20.29 -16.04
C GLY A 219 18.64 21.28 -16.34
N ARG A 220 19.87 20.76 -16.46
CA ARG A 220 20.82 21.33 -17.41
C ARG A 220 20.57 20.68 -18.76
#